data_AF-A0A4V3EMT0-F1
#
_entry.id   AF-A0A4V3EMT0-F1
#
_cell.length_a   1.000
_cell.length_b   1.000
_cell.length_c   1.000
_cell.angle_alpha   90.00
_cell.angle_beta   90.00
_cell.angle_gamma   90.00
#
_symmetry.space_group_name_H-M   'P 1'
#
loop_
_entity.id
_entity.type
_entity.pdbx_description
1 polymer ?
#
loop_
_entity_poly.entity_id
_entity_poly.type
_entity_poly.pdbx_seq_one_letter_code
_entity_poly.pdbx_strand_id
1 'polypeptide(L)'
;MSNDNPTGDQPEPKTEQPTAEKAAASKTTAGKGVRSTRTSTTRTSSTRSGSAKTTKADPRKKKKKKKKKKKIEKIGPFTPKQWLVVGPVGLLALLVIAALAVLGVRALLSSESVAAFVQLYPGEYHLPESAPVGLPAWLGWQHAFNVFLIVLIIRSGLQVRYQRKPPAYWKSRWGGDKISINLWFHQTLDVLWVLNGAIFVVLLFVTGQWMRIVPTSWEVFPNALSALLQYVSLDWPTENGWVNYNSLQQLAYFTTVFVAAPLAVITGVRMSGFWPKQNARLNALYKVEWARKVHFPVMLYFVVFIIIHVFLVFATGALRNLNHMYAAQGSTDPNAYAQNWTGFWFFFASLVVIVAAWLLARPMLLAPVARLLGTVSSR
;
A
#
# COMPACT_ATOMS: atom_id res chain seq x y z
N MET A 1 22.44 -71.67 43.90
CA MET A 1 21.75 -70.45 44.37
C MET A 1 21.17 -69.78 43.14
N SER A 2 20.01 -70.17 42.58
CA SER A 2 18.80 -70.82 43.16
C SER A 2 18.06 -69.87 44.13
N ASN A 3 16.75 -69.58 44.04
CA ASN A 3 15.62 -69.94 43.14
C ASN A 3 14.58 -68.76 43.20
N ASP A 4 13.45 -68.59 42.49
CA ASP A 4 12.61 -69.26 41.46
C ASP A 4 11.99 -68.12 40.55
N ASN A 5 11.12 -68.21 39.51
CA ASN A 5 9.96 -69.06 39.10
C ASN A 5 8.63 -68.72 39.89
N PRO A 6 7.38 -68.95 39.39
CA PRO A 6 6.96 -69.55 38.10
C PRO A 6 5.73 -68.93 37.33
N THR A 7 5.60 -69.30 36.04
CA THR A 7 4.34 -69.45 35.20
C THR A 7 3.39 -68.24 34.96
N GLY A 8 2.65 -68.11 33.84
CA GLY A 8 2.50 -68.85 32.55
C GLY A 8 1.85 -67.90 31.50
N ASP A 9 1.52 -68.23 30.24
CA ASP A 9 1.39 -69.51 29.51
C ASP A 9 1.62 -69.30 27.97
N GLN A 10 1.56 -70.35 27.13
CA GLN A 10 1.88 -70.43 25.67
C GLN A 10 0.83 -71.32 24.93
N PRO A 11 0.92 -71.73 23.62
CA PRO A 11 1.69 -71.25 22.44
C PRO A 11 0.89 -71.12 21.09
N GLU A 12 1.32 -70.17 20.23
CA GLU A 12 1.72 -70.34 18.80
C GLU A 12 0.74 -70.97 17.71
N PRO A 13 1.11 -71.30 16.41
CA PRO A 13 0.35 -70.78 15.25
C PRO A 13 -0.01 -71.77 14.08
N LYS A 14 -0.60 -71.23 13.00
CA LYS A 14 -0.61 -71.65 11.55
C LYS A 14 -1.22 -70.50 10.73
N THR A 15 -0.84 -70.10 9.49
CA THR A 15 -0.16 -70.70 8.32
C THR A 15 -1.05 -71.62 7.47
N GLU A 16 -1.57 -71.14 6.33
CA GLU A 16 -1.30 -71.65 4.95
C GLU A 16 -2.15 -70.97 3.84
N GLN A 17 -1.64 -71.06 2.60
CA GLN A 17 -2.25 -70.74 1.28
C GLN A 17 -2.60 -72.09 0.58
N PRO A 18 -3.39 -72.23 -0.53
CA PRO A 18 -3.10 -71.60 -1.84
C PRO A 18 -4.26 -71.45 -2.88
N THR A 19 -3.90 -71.09 -4.13
CA THR A 19 -4.52 -71.37 -5.48
C THR A 19 -6.07 -71.42 -5.64
N ALA A 20 -6.75 -70.72 -6.56
CA ALA A 20 -6.54 -70.35 -7.98
C ALA A 20 -6.80 -71.46 -9.03
N GLU A 21 -7.90 -71.37 -9.81
CA GLU A 21 -7.87 -71.48 -11.29
C GLU A 21 -9.15 -71.04 -12.07
N LYS A 22 -8.97 -71.05 -13.41
CA LYS A 22 -9.81 -70.89 -14.62
C LYS A 22 -11.19 -71.60 -14.66
N ALA A 23 -12.08 -71.42 -15.67
CA ALA A 23 -12.34 -70.37 -16.70
C ALA A 23 -13.59 -70.68 -17.58
N ALA A 24 -14.06 -69.69 -18.36
CA ALA A 24 -14.88 -69.79 -19.61
C ALA A 24 -16.29 -70.46 -19.50
N ALA A 25 -17.21 -70.44 -20.49
CA ALA A 25 -17.30 -69.83 -21.83
C ALA A 25 -18.78 -69.44 -22.13
N SER A 26 -19.12 -68.31 -22.78
CA SER A 26 -19.23 -68.05 -24.25
C SER A 26 -20.49 -68.59 -24.99
N LYS A 27 -21.23 -67.67 -25.65
CA LYS A 27 -22.19 -67.79 -26.80
C LYS A 27 -22.91 -66.42 -26.95
N THR A 28 -22.94 -65.62 -28.03
CA THR A 28 -22.41 -65.63 -29.42
C THR A 28 -23.39 -65.96 -30.56
N THR A 29 -23.97 -64.91 -31.16
CA THR A 29 -24.35 -64.71 -32.59
C THR A 29 -24.45 -63.19 -32.82
N ALA A 30 -23.93 -62.49 -33.85
CA ALA A 30 -23.60 -62.71 -35.27
C ALA A 30 -24.75 -62.41 -36.25
N GLY A 31 -24.59 -61.60 -37.32
CA GLY A 31 -23.45 -60.74 -37.73
C GLY A 31 -23.55 -60.23 -39.20
N LYS A 32 -22.43 -59.68 -39.74
CA LYS A 32 -22.13 -59.34 -41.18
C LYS A 32 -22.94 -58.18 -41.82
N GLY A 33 -22.44 -57.37 -42.79
CA GLY A 33 -21.11 -57.19 -43.44
C GLY A 33 -21.11 -55.90 -44.31
N VAL A 34 -20.01 -55.14 -44.50
CA VAL A 34 -18.99 -55.25 -45.59
C VAL A 34 -19.61 -55.05 -47.00
N ARG A 35 -19.21 -54.12 -47.90
CA ARG A 35 -17.84 -53.71 -48.35
C ARG A 35 -17.76 -52.30 -49.02
N SER A 36 -16.53 -51.81 -49.21
CA SER A 36 -16.09 -50.53 -49.84
C SER A 36 -15.84 -50.58 -51.37
N THR A 37 -16.05 -49.45 -52.08
CA THR A 37 -15.30 -48.95 -53.28
C THR A 37 -15.68 -47.48 -53.62
N ARG A 38 -15.01 -46.74 -54.54
CA ARG A 38 -13.70 -46.02 -54.45
C ARG A 38 -13.47 -45.17 -55.75
N THR A 39 -12.88 -43.97 -55.64
CA THR A 39 -12.14 -43.18 -56.68
C THR A 39 -12.88 -42.14 -57.57
N SER A 40 -12.19 -40.99 -57.80
CA SER A 40 -12.28 -40.00 -58.92
C SER A 40 -13.58 -39.14 -59.06
N THR A 41 -13.57 -37.91 -59.63
CA THR A 41 -12.59 -37.25 -60.53
C THR A 41 -12.41 -35.73 -60.27
N THR A 42 -11.26 -35.18 -60.65
CA THR A 42 -10.84 -33.76 -60.65
C THR A 42 -11.58 -32.87 -61.68
N ARG A 43 -11.70 -31.54 -61.44
CA ARG A 43 -11.25 -30.48 -62.38
C ARG A 43 -11.36 -29.03 -61.86
N THR A 44 -10.68 -28.14 -62.58
CA THR A 44 -10.20 -26.80 -62.16
C THR A 44 -10.94 -25.63 -62.84
N SER A 45 -11.00 -24.49 -62.14
CA SER A 45 -10.92 -23.09 -62.63
C SER A 45 -11.51 -22.65 -63.99
N SER A 46 -12.24 -21.52 -64.00
CA SER A 46 -11.84 -20.32 -64.76
C SER A 46 -12.67 -19.08 -64.39
N THR A 47 -12.20 -17.88 -64.76
CA THR A 47 -12.79 -16.57 -64.43
C THR A 47 -13.22 -15.84 -65.70
N ARG A 48 -14.38 -15.16 -65.72
CA ARG A 48 -14.61 -14.07 -66.69
C ARG A 48 -15.60 -12.99 -66.19
N SER A 49 -15.43 -11.78 -66.70
CA SER A 49 -16.18 -10.54 -66.35
C SER A 49 -17.43 -10.36 -67.23
N GLY A 50 -18.41 -9.54 -66.81
CA GLY A 50 -19.71 -9.47 -67.51
C GLY A 50 -20.73 -8.36 -67.18
N SER A 51 -20.31 -7.10 -67.00
CA SER A 51 -21.16 -5.89 -67.13
C SER A 51 -22.33 -5.66 -66.13
N ALA A 52 -22.87 -4.44 -66.14
CA ALA A 52 -23.82 -3.91 -65.15
C ALA A 52 -25.26 -3.81 -65.66
N LYS A 53 -26.23 -3.75 -64.74
CA LYS A 53 -27.48 -2.99 -64.93
C LYS A 53 -28.09 -2.50 -63.62
N THR A 54 -28.72 -1.35 -63.67
CA THR A 54 -29.27 -0.61 -62.52
C THR A 54 -30.75 -0.92 -62.27
N THR A 55 -31.15 -1.00 -61.01
CA THR A 55 -32.56 -0.90 -60.59
C THR A 55 -32.72 0.06 -59.40
N LYS A 56 -33.85 0.78 -59.40
CA LYS A 56 -34.07 2.02 -58.63
C LYS A 56 -34.38 1.75 -57.14
N ALA A 57 -34.13 2.75 -56.29
CA ALA A 57 -34.44 2.70 -54.87
C ALA A 57 -35.93 2.98 -54.55
N ASP A 58 -36.49 2.26 -53.59
CA ASP A 58 -37.80 2.55 -52.97
C ASP A 58 -37.66 3.63 -51.87
N PRO A 59 -38.40 4.76 -51.93
CA PRO A 59 -38.29 5.85 -50.96
C PRO A 59 -39.01 5.62 -49.61
N ARG A 60 -39.59 4.45 -49.30
CA ARG A 60 -40.41 4.22 -48.09
C ARG A 60 -39.68 3.67 -46.84
N LYS A 61 -38.59 4.31 -46.38
CA LYS A 61 -37.98 4.01 -45.05
C LYS A 61 -37.22 5.16 -44.34
N LYS A 62 -37.69 6.41 -44.46
CA LYS A 62 -37.15 7.56 -43.69
C LYS A 62 -37.82 7.74 -42.31
N LYS A 63 -37.03 8.24 -41.34
CA LYS A 63 -37.43 8.77 -40.00
C LYS A 63 -38.04 7.80 -38.96
N LYS A 64 -37.22 6.88 -38.41
CA LYS A 64 -37.24 6.58 -36.96
C LYS A 64 -35.86 6.25 -36.35
N LYS A 65 -34.79 6.92 -36.81
CA LYS A 65 -33.50 6.99 -36.10
C LYS A 65 -33.71 7.68 -34.74
N LYS A 66 -34.01 6.92 -33.68
CA LYS A 66 -33.93 7.41 -32.29
C LYS A 66 -32.53 7.97 -32.07
N LYS A 67 -32.39 9.29 -31.90
CA LYS A 67 -31.13 9.90 -31.46
C LYS A 67 -30.82 9.35 -30.06
N LYS A 68 -29.96 8.33 -29.96
CA LYS A 68 -29.29 7.97 -28.71
C LYS A 68 -28.48 9.20 -28.31
N LYS A 69 -29.03 10.07 -27.44
CA LYS A 69 -28.27 11.13 -26.78
C LYS A 69 -27.04 10.44 -26.17
N LYS A 70 -25.82 10.83 -26.56
CA LYS A 70 -24.60 10.34 -25.90
C LYS A 70 -24.77 10.67 -24.42
N LYS A 71 -24.96 9.65 -23.58
CA LYS A 71 -25.13 9.82 -22.14
C LYS A 71 -23.75 10.25 -21.65
N ILE A 72 -23.58 11.55 -21.38
CA ILE A 72 -22.30 12.09 -20.91
C ILE A 72 -22.00 11.37 -19.60
N GLU A 73 -20.90 10.63 -19.58
CA GLU A 73 -20.50 9.85 -18.42
C GLU A 73 -20.14 10.84 -17.31
N LYS A 74 -20.89 10.80 -16.21
CA LYS A 74 -20.70 11.71 -15.09
C LYS A 74 -19.48 11.27 -14.30
N ILE A 75 -18.62 12.22 -13.96
CA ILE A 75 -17.51 11.99 -13.02
C ILE A 75 -18.07 12.34 -11.65
N GLY A 76 -18.57 11.33 -10.93
CA GLY A 76 -19.33 11.52 -9.69
C GLY A 76 -20.68 12.21 -9.94
N PRO A 77 -21.09 13.23 -9.15
CA PRO A 77 -22.39 13.89 -9.31
C PRO A 77 -22.46 14.78 -10.57
N PHE A 78 -21.33 15.31 -11.01
CA PHE A 78 -21.23 16.34 -12.06
C PHE A 78 -20.82 15.78 -13.43
N THR A 79 -21.21 16.47 -14.49
CA THR A 79 -20.67 16.24 -15.84
C THR A 79 -19.30 16.91 -16.01
N PRO A 80 -18.44 16.48 -16.96
CA PRO A 80 -17.15 17.13 -17.20
C PRO A 80 -17.24 18.64 -17.46
N LYS A 81 -18.32 19.13 -18.11
CA LYS A 81 -18.55 20.57 -18.31
C LYS A 81 -18.88 21.32 -17.01
N GLN A 82 -19.46 20.65 -16.02
CA GLN A 82 -19.70 21.24 -14.70
C GLN A 82 -18.43 21.23 -13.85
N TRP A 83 -17.57 20.22 -13.98
CA TRP A 83 -16.24 20.21 -13.34
C TRP A 83 -15.35 21.38 -13.78
N LEU A 84 -15.46 21.84 -15.04
CA LEU A 84 -14.78 23.04 -15.53
C LEU A 84 -15.22 24.36 -14.84
N VAL A 85 -16.31 24.35 -14.06
CA VAL A 85 -16.79 25.52 -13.30
C VAL A 85 -16.68 25.26 -11.79
N VAL A 86 -17.18 24.12 -11.32
CA VAL A 86 -17.15 23.71 -9.92
C VAL A 86 -15.71 23.51 -9.41
N GLY A 87 -14.80 23.03 -10.25
CA GLY A 87 -13.38 22.89 -9.91
C GLY A 87 -12.72 24.24 -9.61
N PRO A 88 -12.69 25.20 -10.56
CA PRO A 88 -12.14 26.54 -10.33
C PRO A 88 -12.83 27.31 -9.19
N VAL A 89 -14.16 27.24 -9.07
CA VAL A 89 -14.89 27.91 -7.98
C VAL A 89 -14.57 27.28 -6.61
N GLY A 90 -14.47 25.95 -6.53
CA GLY A 90 -14.06 25.25 -5.31
C GLY A 90 -12.61 25.55 -4.92
N LEU A 91 -11.70 25.63 -5.90
CA LEU A 91 -10.31 26.04 -5.69
C LEU A 91 -10.23 27.50 -5.19
N LEU A 92 -10.96 28.43 -5.83
CA LEU A 92 -11.01 29.82 -5.41
C LEU A 92 -11.57 29.97 -3.99
N ALA A 93 -12.62 29.23 -3.63
CA ALA A 93 -13.15 29.22 -2.27
C ALA A 93 -12.12 28.71 -1.25
N LEU A 94 -11.38 27.64 -1.57
CA LEU A 94 -10.28 27.15 -0.71
C LEU A 94 -9.14 28.17 -0.58
N LEU A 95 -8.78 28.86 -1.66
CA LEU A 95 -7.76 29.93 -1.65
C LEU A 95 -8.20 31.14 -0.81
N VAL A 96 -9.48 31.53 -0.89
CA VAL A 96 -10.05 32.60 -0.04
C VAL A 96 -10.07 32.17 1.44
N ILE A 97 -10.47 30.94 1.75
CA ILE A 97 -10.43 30.41 3.12
C ILE A 97 -8.99 30.39 3.66
N ALA A 98 -8.02 29.96 2.84
CA ALA A 98 -6.60 29.98 3.20
C ALA A 98 -6.10 31.42 3.43
N ALA A 99 -6.41 32.36 2.54
CA ALA A 99 -6.02 33.77 2.69
C ALA A 99 -6.62 34.40 3.96
N LEU A 100 -7.89 34.11 4.27
CA LEU A 100 -8.54 34.57 5.51
C LEU A 100 -7.89 33.95 6.76
N ALA A 101 -7.45 32.69 6.71
CA ALA A 101 -6.70 32.07 7.80
C ALA A 101 -5.32 32.71 7.99
N VAL A 102 -4.57 32.96 6.91
CA VAL A 102 -3.27 33.66 6.93
C VAL A 102 -3.43 35.06 7.53
N LEU A 103 -4.41 35.84 7.06
CA LEU A 103 -4.66 37.20 7.54
C LEU A 103 -5.13 37.21 9.00
N GLY A 104 -6.02 36.29 9.39
CA GLY A 104 -6.49 36.15 10.77
C GLY A 104 -5.37 35.79 11.75
N VAL A 105 -4.49 34.85 11.38
CA VAL A 105 -3.34 34.47 12.22
C VAL A 105 -2.27 35.55 12.24
N ARG A 106 -2.02 36.29 11.13
CA ARG A 106 -1.16 37.48 11.15
C ARG A 106 -1.71 38.58 12.07
N ALA A 107 -3.03 38.81 12.06
CA ALA A 107 -3.66 39.75 12.98
C ALA A 107 -3.51 39.31 14.45
N LEU A 108 -3.70 38.02 14.75
CA LEU A 108 -3.43 37.47 16.08
C LEU A 108 -1.95 37.66 16.49
N LEU A 109 -0.99 37.30 15.63
CA LEU A 109 0.45 37.46 15.90
C LEU A 109 0.87 38.93 16.08
N SER A 110 0.13 39.89 15.53
CA SER A 110 0.37 41.33 15.75
C SER A 110 -0.14 41.84 17.11
N SER A 111 -0.86 41.03 17.89
CA SER A 111 -1.28 41.38 19.25
C SER A 111 -0.20 41.03 20.28
N GLU A 112 0.00 41.92 21.25
CA GLU A 112 1.06 41.84 22.26
C GLU A 112 1.08 40.50 23.02
N SER A 113 -0.09 39.99 23.40
CA SER A 113 -0.20 38.73 24.16
C SER A 113 0.20 37.49 23.36
N VAL A 114 -0.11 37.44 22.06
CA VAL A 114 0.29 36.33 21.18
C VAL A 114 1.75 36.48 20.76
N ALA A 115 2.22 37.71 20.52
CA ALA A 115 3.63 37.98 20.26
C ALA A 115 4.50 37.55 21.46
N ALA A 116 4.13 37.91 22.69
CA ALA A 116 4.81 37.49 23.91
C ALA A 116 4.75 35.96 24.11
N PHE A 117 3.63 35.31 23.78
CA PHE A 117 3.51 33.85 23.81
C PHE A 117 4.48 33.17 22.83
N VAL A 118 4.63 33.68 21.60
CA VAL A 118 5.56 33.14 20.60
C VAL A 118 7.02 33.47 20.95
N GLN A 119 7.31 34.58 21.64
CA GLN A 119 8.65 34.85 22.17
C GLN A 119 9.02 33.90 23.33
N LEU A 120 8.07 33.55 24.20
CA LEU A 120 8.26 32.60 25.29
C LEU A 120 8.36 31.15 24.79
N TYR A 121 7.66 30.82 23.71
CA TYR A 121 7.62 29.50 23.08
C TYR A 121 7.93 29.64 21.58
N PRO A 122 9.21 29.67 21.16
CA PRO A 122 9.60 30.00 19.78
C PRO A 122 9.16 28.98 18.73
N GLY A 123 8.77 27.76 19.12
CA GLY A 123 8.38 26.66 18.23
C GLY A 123 9.09 25.35 18.54
N GLU A 124 10.16 25.40 19.33
CA GLU A 124 11.00 24.28 19.75
C GLU A 124 11.51 24.46 21.18
N TYR A 125 12.06 23.40 21.76
CA TYR A 125 12.69 23.39 23.09
C TYR A 125 13.96 22.52 23.01
N HIS A 126 14.91 22.76 23.92
CA HIS A 126 16.15 21.98 23.93
C HIS A 126 15.88 20.52 24.34
N LEU A 127 16.43 19.59 23.55
CA LEU A 127 16.46 18.17 23.92
C LEU A 127 17.46 17.96 25.09
N PRO A 128 17.34 16.85 25.86
CA PRO A 128 18.33 16.53 26.90
C PRO A 128 19.75 16.47 26.36
N GLU A 129 20.76 16.79 27.18
CA GLU A 129 22.19 16.80 26.75
C GLU A 129 22.69 15.44 26.23
N SER A 130 22.03 14.35 26.61
CA SER A 130 22.28 12.98 26.12
C SER A 130 21.62 12.65 24.78
N ALA A 131 20.84 13.57 24.19
CA ALA A 131 20.18 13.37 22.91
C ALA A 131 21.19 13.49 21.75
N PRO A 132 21.22 12.52 20.82
CA PRO A 132 22.17 12.54 19.72
C PRO A 132 21.82 13.65 18.72
N VAL A 133 22.78 14.53 18.46
CA VAL A 133 22.74 15.52 17.37
C VAL A 133 23.03 14.83 16.04
N GLY A 134 22.32 15.24 14.98
CA GLY A 134 22.44 14.69 13.64
C GLY A 134 21.69 13.39 13.39
N LEU A 135 21.63 13.00 12.12
CA LEU A 135 20.85 11.85 11.65
C LEU A 135 21.79 10.77 11.09
N PRO A 136 21.85 9.56 11.70
CA PRO A 136 22.76 8.50 11.27
C PRO A 136 22.30 7.83 9.96
N ALA A 137 23.23 7.27 9.20
CA ALA A 137 22.95 6.68 7.87
C ALA A 137 21.87 5.57 7.88
N TRP A 138 21.75 4.81 8.97
CA TRP A 138 20.68 3.80 9.11
C TRP A 138 19.28 4.43 9.11
N LEU A 139 19.13 5.63 9.68
CA LEU A 139 17.87 6.34 9.79
C LEU A 139 17.42 6.86 8.42
N GLY A 140 18.36 7.39 7.62
CA GLY A 140 18.12 7.77 6.22
C GLY A 140 17.76 6.58 5.33
N TRP A 141 18.46 5.46 5.48
CA TRP A 141 18.12 4.20 4.78
C TRP A 141 16.70 3.71 5.14
N GLN A 142 16.38 3.62 6.44
CA GLN A 142 15.06 3.16 6.87
C GLN A 142 13.94 4.14 6.48
N HIS A 143 14.21 5.44 6.44
CA HIS A 143 13.29 6.44 5.90
C HIS A 143 13.01 6.17 4.41
N ALA A 144 14.04 6.06 3.57
CA ALA A 144 13.90 5.79 2.14
C ALA A 144 13.18 4.45 1.86
N PHE A 145 13.52 3.39 2.59
CA PHE A 145 12.87 2.08 2.45
C PHE A 145 11.42 2.08 2.97
N ASN A 146 11.11 2.85 4.02
CA ASN A 146 9.75 3.06 4.50
C ASN A 146 8.89 3.80 3.44
N VAL A 147 9.43 4.82 2.77
CA VAL A 147 8.74 5.51 1.66
C VAL A 147 8.48 4.54 0.49
N PHE A 148 9.44 3.68 0.16
CA PHE A 148 9.27 2.62 -0.85
C PHE A 148 8.14 1.66 -0.50
N LEU A 149 8.10 1.16 0.74
CA LEU A 149 7.05 0.26 1.20
C LEU A 149 5.68 0.93 1.25
N ILE A 150 5.55 2.11 1.86
CA ILE A 150 4.24 2.75 2.09
C ILE A 150 3.55 3.14 0.78
N VAL A 151 4.30 3.55 -0.25
CA VAL A 151 3.75 3.83 -1.60
C VAL A 151 3.15 2.56 -2.23
N LEU A 152 3.79 1.41 -2.07
CA LEU A 152 3.29 0.13 -2.57
C LEU A 152 2.14 -0.42 -1.71
N ILE A 153 2.16 -0.20 -0.39
CA ILE A 153 1.10 -0.58 0.56
C ILE A 153 -0.19 0.21 0.29
N ILE A 154 -0.13 1.54 0.22
CA ILE A 154 -1.28 2.41 -0.09
C ILE A 154 -1.91 1.98 -1.43
N ARG A 155 -1.08 1.80 -2.47
CA ARG A 155 -1.53 1.39 -3.79
C ARG A 155 -2.18 0.00 -3.79
N SER A 156 -1.58 -0.98 -3.11
CA SER A 156 -2.11 -2.35 -3.05
C SER A 156 -3.38 -2.44 -2.19
N GLY A 157 -3.46 -1.70 -1.09
CA GLY A 157 -4.67 -1.58 -0.26
C GLY A 157 -5.83 -0.94 -1.00
N LEU A 158 -5.59 0.12 -1.78
CA LEU A 158 -6.59 0.71 -2.68
C LEU A 158 -7.04 -0.30 -3.76
N GLN A 159 -6.11 -1.07 -4.33
CA GLN A 159 -6.48 -2.15 -5.26
C GLN A 159 -7.34 -3.22 -4.59
N VAL A 160 -6.98 -3.70 -3.39
CA VAL A 160 -7.80 -4.66 -2.62
C VAL A 160 -9.19 -4.11 -2.33
N ARG A 161 -9.30 -2.83 -1.96
CA ARG A 161 -10.58 -2.17 -1.65
C ARG A 161 -11.54 -2.03 -2.84
N TYR A 162 -11.02 -1.76 -4.04
CA TYR A 162 -11.85 -1.50 -5.23
C TYR A 162 -11.94 -2.68 -6.22
N GLN A 163 -11.14 -3.74 -6.05
CA GLN A 163 -11.13 -4.92 -6.90
C GLN A 163 -12.39 -5.79 -6.72
N ARG A 164 -13.30 -5.72 -7.69
CA ARG A 164 -14.50 -6.60 -7.75
C ARG A 164 -14.22 -8.02 -8.29
N LYS A 165 -13.13 -8.20 -9.03
CA LYS A 165 -12.73 -9.48 -9.65
C LYS A 165 -11.20 -9.60 -9.63
N PRO A 166 -10.63 -10.52 -8.83
CA PRO A 166 -9.20 -10.82 -8.89
C PRO A 166 -8.76 -11.34 -10.27
N PRO A 167 -7.60 -10.91 -10.79
CA PRO A 167 -7.04 -11.43 -12.05
C PRO A 167 -6.36 -12.80 -11.88
N ALA A 168 -5.82 -13.05 -10.68
CA ALA A 168 -5.22 -14.31 -10.27
C ALA A 168 -5.41 -14.47 -8.75
N TYR A 169 -5.26 -15.70 -8.29
CA TYR A 169 -5.38 -16.09 -6.89
C TYR A 169 -4.13 -16.83 -6.42
N TRP A 170 -3.81 -16.68 -5.15
CA TRP A 170 -2.71 -17.37 -4.49
C TRP A 170 -3.21 -18.23 -3.33
N LYS A 171 -2.59 -19.39 -3.14
CA LYS A 171 -2.77 -20.24 -1.95
C LYS A 171 -1.39 -20.64 -1.41
N SER A 172 -1.15 -20.35 -0.14
CA SER A 172 0.05 -20.73 0.62
C SER A 172 0.40 -22.22 0.48
N ARG A 173 1.70 -22.53 0.38
CA ARG A 173 2.21 -23.92 0.42
C ARG A 173 2.06 -24.58 1.79
N TRP A 174 1.96 -23.77 2.85
CA TRP A 174 1.82 -24.21 4.24
C TRP A 174 0.35 -24.36 4.68
N GLY A 175 -0.59 -24.42 3.73
CA GLY A 175 -2.03 -24.42 4.01
C GLY A 175 -2.60 -23.02 4.26
N GLY A 176 -3.90 -22.97 4.59
CA GLY A 176 -4.68 -21.74 4.67
C GLY A 176 -5.52 -21.44 3.41
N ASP A 177 -6.21 -20.30 3.43
CA ASP A 177 -7.21 -19.92 2.42
C ASP A 177 -6.61 -19.45 1.09
N LYS A 178 -7.41 -19.55 0.03
CA LYS A 178 -7.12 -19.00 -1.30
C LYS A 178 -7.49 -17.50 -1.33
N ILE A 179 -6.51 -16.63 -1.46
CA ILE A 179 -6.66 -15.17 -1.48
C ILE A 179 -6.38 -14.57 -2.87
N SER A 180 -6.73 -13.30 -3.10
CA SER A 180 -6.35 -12.62 -4.34
C SER A 180 -4.85 -12.34 -4.37
N ILE A 181 -4.24 -12.32 -5.55
CA ILE A 181 -2.83 -11.97 -5.72
C ILE A 181 -2.50 -10.56 -5.18
N ASN A 182 -3.46 -9.64 -5.22
CA ASN A 182 -3.31 -8.29 -4.68
C ASN A 182 -3.34 -8.26 -3.15
N LEU A 183 -4.15 -9.11 -2.50
CA LEU A 183 -4.16 -9.24 -1.04
C LEU A 183 -2.90 -9.94 -0.55
N TRP A 184 -2.41 -10.96 -1.27
CA TRP A 184 -1.10 -11.56 -1.00
C TRP A 184 0.02 -10.51 -1.07
N PHE A 185 0.03 -9.67 -2.11
CA PHE A 185 1.07 -8.66 -2.28
C PHE A 185 1.02 -7.58 -1.20
N HIS A 186 -0.18 -7.07 -0.87
CA HIS A 186 -0.40 -6.15 0.25
C HIS A 186 0.13 -6.76 1.57
N GLN A 187 -0.34 -7.95 1.92
CA GLN A 187 0.07 -8.65 3.14
C GLN A 187 1.57 -8.92 3.24
N THR A 188 2.24 -9.17 2.09
CA THR A 188 3.68 -9.38 2.03
C THR A 188 4.45 -8.08 2.30
N LEU A 189 4.00 -6.96 1.73
CA LEU A 189 4.56 -5.64 2.03
C LEU A 189 4.32 -5.25 3.49
N ASP A 190 3.12 -5.52 4.03
CA ASP A 190 2.78 -5.23 5.43
C ASP A 190 3.73 -5.97 6.39
N VAL A 191 4.09 -7.23 6.11
CA VAL A 191 5.05 -8.00 6.91
C VAL A 191 6.46 -7.42 6.84
N LEU A 192 6.92 -7.02 5.63
CA LEU A 192 8.21 -6.34 5.46
C LEU A 192 8.24 -4.98 6.17
N TRP A 193 7.12 -4.26 6.18
CA TRP A 193 6.97 -2.96 6.81
C TRP A 193 6.90 -3.06 8.34
N VAL A 194 6.20 -4.05 8.89
CA VAL A 194 6.22 -4.37 10.33
C VAL A 194 7.63 -4.77 10.78
N LEU A 195 8.35 -5.57 10.00
CA LEU A 195 9.74 -5.94 10.30
C LEU A 195 10.68 -4.72 10.28
N ASN A 196 10.58 -3.87 9.25
CA ASN A 196 11.35 -2.63 9.18
C ASN A 196 11.02 -1.69 10.34
N GLY A 197 9.73 -1.55 10.68
CA GLY A 197 9.26 -0.75 11.81
C GLY A 197 9.76 -1.26 13.17
N ALA A 198 9.81 -2.58 13.37
CA ALA A 198 10.37 -3.19 14.58
C ALA A 198 11.88 -2.89 14.71
N ILE A 199 12.64 -3.06 13.62
CA ILE A 199 14.08 -2.73 13.60
C ILE A 199 14.29 -1.23 13.84
N PHE A 200 13.48 -0.36 13.23
CA PHE A 200 13.51 1.09 13.42
C PHE A 200 13.24 1.49 14.88
N VAL A 201 12.22 0.93 15.52
CA VAL A 201 11.93 1.18 16.94
C VAL A 201 13.07 0.71 17.85
N VAL A 202 13.66 -0.46 17.59
CA VAL A 202 14.83 -0.95 18.35
C VAL A 202 16.02 0.00 18.17
N LEU A 203 16.35 0.40 16.94
CA LEU A 203 17.46 1.31 16.67
C LEU A 203 17.25 2.71 17.27
N LEU A 204 16.02 3.24 17.23
CA LEU A 204 15.67 4.51 17.89
C LEU A 204 16.00 4.50 19.39
N PHE A 205 15.61 3.44 20.10
CA PHE A 205 15.87 3.33 21.53
C PHE A 205 17.34 3.05 21.84
N VAL A 206 17.97 2.09 21.14
CA VAL A 206 19.38 1.71 21.36
C VAL A 206 20.37 2.84 21.05
N THR A 207 20.05 3.74 20.10
CA THR A 207 20.93 4.85 19.72
C THR A 207 20.57 6.20 20.33
N GLY A 208 19.59 6.25 21.25
CA GLY A 208 19.10 7.52 21.83
C GLY A 208 18.27 8.40 20.90
N GLN A 209 18.22 8.10 19.59
CA GLN A 209 17.50 8.88 18.57
C GLN A 209 15.98 9.01 18.85
N TRP A 210 15.41 8.14 19.69
CA TRP A 210 14.04 8.26 20.19
C TRP A 210 13.72 9.64 20.80
N MET A 211 14.68 10.28 21.49
CA MET A 211 14.51 11.59 22.15
C MET A 211 14.17 12.71 21.16
N ARG A 212 14.49 12.54 19.87
CA ARG A 212 14.19 13.53 18.82
C ARG A 212 12.71 13.53 18.44
N ILE A 213 12.03 12.37 18.54
CA ILE A 213 10.65 12.17 18.04
C ILE A 213 9.63 11.81 19.14
N VAL A 214 10.07 11.60 20.37
CA VAL A 214 9.21 11.45 21.55
C VAL A 214 9.36 12.72 22.38
N PRO A 215 8.27 13.38 22.82
CA PRO A 215 8.39 14.55 23.68
C PRO A 215 9.11 14.26 24.99
N THR A 216 10.11 15.07 25.31
CA THR A 216 10.88 15.00 26.57
C THR A 216 10.58 16.15 27.53
N SER A 217 9.87 17.20 27.09
CA SER A 217 9.28 18.25 27.95
C SER A 217 7.81 18.49 27.60
N TRP A 218 7.02 18.96 28.57
CA TRP A 218 5.65 19.44 28.36
C TRP A 218 5.58 20.73 27.54
N GLU A 219 6.70 21.46 27.41
CA GLU A 219 6.87 22.61 26.52
C GLU A 219 6.58 22.30 25.04
N VAL A 220 6.55 21.02 24.65
CA VAL A 220 6.15 20.58 23.31
C VAL A 220 4.78 21.13 22.90
N PHE A 221 3.82 21.23 23.82
CA PHE A 221 2.45 21.64 23.50
C PHE A 221 2.31 23.14 23.18
N PRO A 222 2.77 24.08 24.03
CA PRO A 222 2.74 25.49 23.67
C PRO A 222 3.65 25.81 22.47
N ASN A 223 4.84 25.20 22.37
CA ASN A 223 5.70 25.37 21.20
C ASN A 223 5.06 24.85 19.90
N ALA A 224 4.34 23.72 19.94
CA ALA A 224 3.63 23.21 18.76
C ALA A 224 2.49 24.15 18.32
N LEU A 225 1.86 24.86 19.26
CA LEU A 225 0.89 25.92 18.95
C LEU A 225 1.57 27.12 18.28
N SER A 226 2.71 27.60 18.81
CA SER A 226 3.50 28.67 18.17
C SER A 226 3.95 28.30 16.76
N ALA A 227 4.51 27.11 16.57
CA ALA A 227 4.93 26.61 15.25
C ALA A 227 3.74 26.48 14.28
N LEU A 228 2.56 26.07 14.76
CA LEU A 228 1.33 26.04 13.95
C LEU A 228 0.89 27.46 13.52
N LEU A 229 0.93 28.45 14.41
CA LEU A 229 0.62 29.84 14.08
C LEU A 229 1.60 30.40 13.04
N GLN A 230 2.90 30.13 13.19
CA GLN A 230 3.97 30.50 12.24
C GLN A 230 3.77 29.86 10.85
N TYR A 231 3.51 28.55 10.77
CA TYR A 231 3.22 27.91 9.49
C TYR A 231 1.96 28.47 8.80
N VAL A 232 0.90 28.77 9.56
CA VAL A 232 -0.36 29.33 9.02
C VAL A 232 -0.23 30.81 8.66
N SER A 233 0.60 31.59 9.33
CA SER A 233 0.88 32.98 8.96
C SER A 233 1.76 33.10 7.70
N LEU A 234 2.36 32.00 7.22
CA LEU A 234 3.42 32.00 6.20
C LEU A 234 4.67 32.76 6.64
N ASP A 235 4.97 32.75 7.94
CA ASP A 235 6.21 33.24 8.54
C ASP A 235 6.88 32.04 9.22
N TRP A 236 7.64 31.27 8.44
CA TRP A 236 7.96 29.87 8.79
C TRP A 236 9.16 29.75 9.74
N PRO A 237 9.11 28.85 10.75
CA PRO A 237 10.15 28.71 11.76
C PRO A 237 11.52 28.40 11.14
N THR A 238 12.56 29.08 11.63
CA THR A 238 13.97 28.88 11.21
C THR A 238 14.61 27.66 11.86
N GLU A 239 13.88 26.54 11.86
CA GLU A 239 14.26 25.23 12.41
C GLU A 239 15.56 24.67 11.81
N ASN A 240 16.35 23.97 12.64
CA ASN A 240 17.46 23.13 12.17
C ASN A 240 17.23 21.66 12.55
N GLY A 241 16.54 20.93 11.66
CA GLY A 241 16.25 19.49 11.76
C GLY A 241 17.45 18.56 12.00
N TRP A 242 18.69 19.04 11.85
CA TRP A 242 19.90 18.31 12.23
C TRP A 242 20.12 18.34 13.76
N VAL A 243 19.82 19.46 14.42
CA VAL A 243 19.92 19.60 15.88
C VAL A 243 18.71 18.98 16.57
N ASN A 244 17.51 19.44 16.23
CA ASN A 244 16.23 18.97 16.76
C ASN A 244 15.11 19.26 15.73
N TYR A 245 13.93 18.69 15.94
CA TYR A 245 12.74 19.09 15.19
C TYR A 245 11.96 20.16 15.97
N ASN A 246 11.16 20.98 15.28
CA ASN A 246 10.19 21.81 15.97
C ASN A 246 9.10 20.94 16.63
N SER A 247 8.40 21.48 17.61
CA SER A 247 7.47 20.71 18.44
C SER A 247 6.24 20.19 17.68
N LEU A 248 5.78 20.90 16.65
CA LEU A 248 4.68 20.42 15.79
C LEU A 248 5.12 19.24 14.91
N GLN A 249 6.35 19.30 14.38
CA GLN A 249 6.97 18.16 13.69
C GLN A 249 7.18 16.99 14.64
N GLN A 250 7.70 17.22 15.84
CA GLN A 250 7.90 16.17 16.85
C GLN A 250 6.58 15.46 17.20
N LEU A 251 5.50 16.19 17.46
CA LEU A 251 4.18 15.59 17.72
C LEU A 251 3.61 14.85 16.49
N ALA A 252 3.85 15.35 15.28
CA ALA A 252 3.45 14.66 14.05
C ALA A 252 4.22 13.35 13.84
N TYR A 253 5.52 13.33 14.10
CA TYR A 253 6.36 12.12 14.03
C TYR A 253 6.01 11.13 15.14
N PHE A 254 5.83 11.59 16.38
CA PHE A 254 5.34 10.77 17.49
C PHE A 254 4.03 10.07 17.14
N THR A 255 3.04 10.84 16.66
CA THR A 255 1.73 10.33 16.26
C THR A 255 1.85 9.33 15.11
N THR A 256 2.70 9.60 14.12
CA THR A 256 2.90 8.73 12.97
C THR A 256 3.52 7.39 13.37
N VAL A 257 4.58 7.41 14.20
CA VAL A 257 5.37 6.23 14.59
C VAL A 257 4.70 5.41 15.69
N PHE A 258 4.19 6.06 16.75
CA PHE A 258 3.73 5.37 17.97
C PHE A 258 2.21 5.25 18.08
N VAL A 259 1.42 5.90 17.22
CA VAL A 259 -0.05 5.80 17.21
C VAL A 259 -0.58 5.28 15.88
N ALA A 260 -0.38 6.00 14.78
CA ALA A 260 -0.94 5.65 13.48
C ALA A 260 -0.39 4.32 12.93
N ALA A 261 0.92 4.08 13.05
CA ALA A 261 1.52 2.83 12.60
C ALA A 261 1.03 1.60 13.42
N PRO A 262 1.07 1.58 14.77
CA PRO A 262 0.45 0.51 15.55
C PRO A 262 -1.03 0.30 15.25
N LEU A 263 -1.83 1.36 15.06
CA LEU A 263 -3.23 1.23 14.65
C LEU A 263 -3.38 0.57 13.27
N ALA A 264 -2.51 0.88 12.30
CA ALA A 264 -2.49 0.21 11.00
C ALA A 264 -2.17 -1.29 11.14
N VAL A 265 -1.19 -1.65 11.97
CA VAL A 265 -0.81 -3.05 12.25
C VAL A 265 -1.95 -3.82 12.92
N ILE A 266 -2.51 -3.30 14.02
CA ILE A 266 -3.59 -3.96 14.78
C ILE A 266 -4.81 -4.20 13.89
N THR A 267 -5.21 -3.19 13.10
CA THR A 267 -6.35 -3.30 12.19
C THR A 267 -6.06 -4.16 10.97
N GLY A 268 -4.83 -4.14 10.43
CA GLY A 268 -4.38 -4.98 9.34
C GLY A 268 -4.34 -6.46 9.71
N VAL A 269 -3.70 -6.80 10.85
CA VAL A 269 -3.67 -8.16 11.40
C VAL A 269 -5.09 -8.71 11.61
N ARG A 270 -6.05 -7.86 12.05
CA ARG A 270 -7.45 -8.26 12.22
C ARG A 270 -8.16 -8.65 10.91
N MET A 271 -7.70 -8.12 9.77
CA MET A 271 -8.22 -8.40 8.43
C MET A 271 -7.37 -9.44 7.66
N SER A 272 -6.18 -9.79 8.19
CA SER A 272 -5.23 -10.72 7.59
C SER A 272 -5.72 -12.16 7.53
N GLY A 273 -5.02 -12.98 6.74
CA GLY A 273 -5.16 -14.43 6.76
C GLY A 273 -4.66 -15.10 8.06
N PHE A 274 -3.91 -14.37 8.90
CA PHE A 274 -3.32 -14.88 10.14
C PHE A 274 -4.27 -14.81 11.36
N TRP A 275 -5.39 -14.11 11.24
CA TRP A 275 -6.34 -13.97 12.35
C TRP A 275 -7.03 -15.30 12.71
N PRO A 276 -7.08 -15.73 13.98
CA PRO A 276 -7.62 -17.02 14.38
C PRO A 276 -9.16 -17.07 14.28
N LYS A 277 -9.65 -17.45 13.09
CA LYS A 277 -11.08 -17.43 12.72
C LYS A 277 -11.99 -18.22 13.66
N GLN A 278 -11.49 -19.30 14.28
CA GLN A 278 -12.26 -20.17 15.17
C GLN A 278 -12.40 -19.64 16.60
N ASN A 279 -11.66 -18.58 17.01
CA ASN A 279 -11.75 -18.05 18.37
C ASN A 279 -12.98 -17.14 18.53
N ALA A 280 -14.09 -17.70 19.00
CA ALA A 280 -15.36 -16.98 19.17
C ALA A 280 -15.25 -15.78 20.13
N ARG A 281 -14.54 -15.92 21.26
CA ARG A 281 -14.34 -14.83 22.25
C ARG A 281 -13.60 -13.64 21.63
N LEU A 282 -12.49 -13.90 20.94
CA LEU A 282 -11.68 -12.85 20.31
C LEU A 282 -12.41 -12.18 19.14
N ASN A 283 -13.19 -12.93 18.35
CA ASN A 283 -14.02 -12.38 17.28
C ASN A 283 -15.20 -11.52 17.80
N ALA A 284 -15.77 -11.87 18.95
CA ALA A 284 -16.83 -11.08 19.59
C ALA A 284 -16.29 -9.76 20.16
N LEU A 285 -15.12 -9.81 20.82
CA LEU A 285 -14.43 -8.65 21.38
C LEU A 285 -13.94 -7.69 20.29
N TYR A 286 -13.24 -8.20 19.27
CA TYR A 286 -12.78 -7.40 18.13
C TYR A 286 -13.50 -7.81 16.84
N LYS A 287 -14.56 -7.08 16.48
CA LYS A 287 -15.34 -7.28 15.26
C LYS A 287 -14.64 -6.64 14.05
N VAL A 288 -14.58 -7.35 12.92
CA VAL A 288 -13.81 -6.93 11.71
C VAL A 288 -14.37 -5.66 11.04
N GLU A 289 -15.61 -5.29 11.35
CA GLU A 289 -16.27 -4.04 10.96
C GLU A 289 -15.53 -2.83 11.55
N TRP A 290 -15.02 -2.95 12.77
CA TRP A 290 -14.30 -1.88 13.46
C TRP A 290 -12.89 -1.72 12.88
N ALA A 291 -12.19 -2.83 12.62
CA ALA A 291 -10.93 -2.81 11.88
C ALA A 291 -11.09 -2.13 10.51
N ARG A 292 -12.12 -2.50 9.73
CA ARG A 292 -12.43 -1.88 8.44
C ARG A 292 -12.81 -0.39 8.53
N LYS A 293 -13.45 0.03 9.62
CA LYS A 293 -13.78 1.44 9.90
C LYS A 293 -12.57 2.29 10.30
N VAL A 294 -11.55 1.72 10.96
CA VAL A 294 -10.35 2.45 11.42
C VAL A 294 -9.22 2.42 10.39
N HIS A 295 -8.94 1.26 9.79
CA HIS A 295 -7.80 1.07 8.88
C HIS A 295 -7.82 2.00 7.67
N PHE A 296 -8.99 2.25 7.08
CA PHE A 296 -9.11 3.10 5.90
C PHE A 296 -8.86 4.59 6.23
N PRO A 297 -9.45 5.20 7.29
CA PRO A 297 -9.03 6.49 7.81
C PRO A 297 -7.55 6.58 8.20
N VAL A 298 -6.95 5.55 8.79
CA VAL A 298 -5.50 5.54 9.10
C VAL A 298 -4.65 5.58 7.82
N MET A 299 -5.04 4.87 6.76
CA MET A 299 -4.40 4.98 5.44
C MET A 299 -4.56 6.40 4.85
N LEU A 300 -5.73 7.03 5.01
CA LEU A 300 -5.93 8.42 4.58
C LEU A 300 -5.08 9.41 5.41
N TYR A 301 -4.91 9.19 6.71
CA TYR A 301 -3.98 9.96 7.55
C TYR A 301 -2.54 9.86 7.01
N PHE A 302 -2.05 8.65 6.70
CA PHE A 302 -0.72 8.49 6.08
C PHE A 302 -0.60 9.23 4.74
N VAL A 303 -1.62 9.20 3.88
CA VAL A 303 -1.61 9.95 2.62
C VAL A 303 -1.54 11.47 2.86
N VAL A 304 -2.32 12.01 3.78
CA VAL A 304 -2.31 13.44 4.13
C VAL A 304 -0.99 13.85 4.78
N PHE A 305 -0.49 13.05 5.73
CA PHE A 305 0.81 13.25 6.36
C PHE A 305 1.94 13.29 5.32
N ILE A 306 2.01 12.31 4.41
CA ILE A 306 3.04 12.26 3.36
C ILE A 306 2.98 13.50 2.46
N ILE A 307 1.79 13.95 2.07
CA ILE A 307 1.63 15.15 1.21
C ILE A 307 2.12 16.41 1.94
N ILE A 308 1.71 16.63 3.18
CA ILE A 308 2.11 17.81 3.97
C ILE A 308 3.61 17.76 4.30
N HIS A 309 4.11 16.61 4.74
CA HIS A 309 5.53 16.40 5.08
C HIS A 309 6.44 16.66 3.87
N VAL A 310 6.14 16.07 2.71
CA VAL A 310 6.95 16.29 1.50
C VAL A 310 6.86 17.74 1.03
N PHE A 311 5.69 18.37 1.10
CA PHE A 311 5.55 19.80 0.78
C PHE A 311 6.44 20.68 1.67
N LEU A 312 6.39 20.50 3.00
CA LEU A 312 7.24 21.24 3.94
C LEU A 312 8.72 20.96 3.71
N VAL A 313 9.13 19.71 3.47
CA VAL A 313 10.52 19.34 3.17
C VAL A 313 11.10 20.13 2.00
N PHE A 314 10.33 20.37 0.93
CA PHE A 314 10.78 21.20 -0.18
C PHE A 314 10.79 22.70 0.15
N ALA A 315 9.81 23.18 0.91
CA ALA A 315 9.62 24.61 1.13
C ALA A 315 10.36 25.19 2.37
N THR A 316 10.78 24.38 3.37
CA THR A 316 11.67 24.81 4.48
C THR A 316 13.18 24.65 4.16
N GLY A 317 13.54 24.48 2.88
CA GLY A 317 14.93 24.36 2.42
C GLY A 317 15.29 22.98 1.84
N ALA A 318 14.71 22.68 0.66
CA ALA A 318 14.83 21.38 -0.03
C ALA A 318 16.19 20.68 0.04
N LEU A 319 17.27 21.33 -0.42
CA LEU A 319 18.59 20.69 -0.50
C LEU A 319 19.12 20.28 0.89
N ARG A 320 19.06 21.19 1.87
CA ARG A 320 19.44 20.93 3.27
C ARG A 320 18.65 19.77 3.86
N ASN A 321 17.32 19.80 3.73
CA ASN A 321 16.44 18.75 4.24
C ASN A 321 16.67 17.38 3.57
N LEU A 322 16.97 17.36 2.27
CA LEU A 322 17.34 16.14 1.55
C LEU A 322 18.74 15.65 1.93
N ASN A 323 19.71 16.52 2.20
CA ASN A 323 21.02 16.12 2.73
C ASN A 323 20.90 15.48 4.12
N HIS A 324 20.07 16.06 5.01
CA HIS A 324 19.77 15.49 6.32
C HIS A 324 19.22 14.05 6.20
N MET A 325 18.21 13.83 5.35
CA MET A 325 17.47 12.56 5.29
C MET A 325 18.03 11.51 4.33
N TYR A 326 18.71 11.90 3.25
CA TYR A 326 19.18 10.97 2.21
C TYR A 326 20.71 10.85 2.11
N ALA A 327 21.47 11.87 2.52
CA ALA A 327 22.93 11.82 2.53
C ALA A 327 23.55 11.61 3.93
N ALA A 328 22.74 11.71 5.00
CA ALA A 328 23.22 11.78 6.38
C ALA A 328 24.27 12.90 6.59
N GLN A 329 24.04 14.05 5.95
CA GLN A 329 24.91 15.23 5.97
C GLN A 329 24.14 16.46 6.48
N GLY A 330 24.67 17.14 7.48
CA GLY A 330 24.11 18.36 8.07
C GLY A 330 25.08 18.96 9.09
N SER A 331 24.69 20.07 9.72
CA SER A 331 25.52 20.82 10.67
C SER A 331 24.66 21.55 11.71
N THR A 332 25.29 22.04 12.78
CA THR A 332 24.68 23.02 13.69
C THR A 332 24.53 24.39 13.01
N ASP A 333 25.48 24.79 12.15
CA ASP A 333 25.33 25.94 11.25
C ASP A 333 24.21 25.68 10.23
N PRO A 334 23.14 26.51 10.20
CA PRO A 334 22.02 26.34 9.28
C PRO A 334 22.37 26.54 7.79
N ASN A 335 23.53 27.15 7.47
CA ASN A 335 23.97 27.48 6.11
C ASN A 335 24.84 26.37 5.49
N ALA A 336 25.60 25.63 6.30
CA ALA A 336 26.37 24.48 5.85
C ALA A 336 25.47 23.46 5.12
N TYR A 337 25.98 22.93 4.00
CA TYR A 337 25.27 22.03 3.08
C TYR A 337 23.97 22.58 2.45
N ALA A 338 23.59 23.85 2.63
CA ALA A 338 22.37 24.43 2.06
C ALA A 338 22.34 24.42 0.52
N GLN A 339 23.52 24.40 -0.12
CA GLN A 339 23.69 24.31 -1.58
C GLN A 339 24.26 22.95 -2.06
N ASN A 340 24.34 21.95 -1.17
CA ASN A 340 24.86 20.63 -1.54
C ASN A 340 23.75 19.76 -2.19
N TRP A 341 24.08 19.07 -3.28
CA TRP A 341 23.14 18.29 -4.09
C TRP A 341 23.20 16.76 -3.83
N THR A 342 24.10 16.27 -2.96
CA THR A 342 24.25 14.83 -2.68
C THR A 342 22.93 14.15 -2.27
N GLY A 343 22.22 14.71 -1.30
CA GLY A 343 20.94 14.19 -0.83
C GLY A 343 19.83 14.27 -1.87
N PHE A 344 19.84 15.28 -2.75
CA PHE A 344 18.92 15.38 -3.88
C PHE A 344 19.11 14.22 -4.88
N TRP A 345 20.35 13.86 -5.22
CA TRP A 345 20.60 12.77 -6.16
C TRP A 345 20.27 11.39 -5.58
N PHE A 346 20.51 11.17 -4.28
CA PHE A 346 20.05 9.96 -3.59
C PHE A 346 18.52 9.88 -3.49
N PHE A 347 17.83 11.00 -3.25
CA PHE A 347 16.37 11.08 -3.32
C PHE A 347 15.84 10.80 -4.74
N PHE A 348 16.45 11.38 -5.78
CA PHE A 348 16.07 11.10 -7.16
C PHE A 348 16.25 9.62 -7.52
N ALA A 349 17.36 9.01 -7.10
CA ALA A 349 17.58 7.58 -7.28
C ALA A 349 16.53 6.72 -6.55
N SER A 350 16.13 7.09 -5.32
CA SER A 350 15.06 6.39 -4.60
C SER A 350 13.71 6.50 -5.33
N LEU A 351 13.35 7.68 -5.85
CA LEU A 351 12.16 7.88 -6.68
C LEU A 351 12.16 6.99 -7.94
N VAL A 352 13.29 6.88 -8.63
CA VAL A 352 13.41 5.99 -9.82
C VAL A 352 13.16 4.53 -9.43
N VAL A 353 13.73 4.05 -8.32
CA VAL A 353 13.49 2.69 -7.80
C VAL A 353 12.02 2.48 -7.40
N ILE A 354 11.39 3.46 -6.75
CA ILE A 354 9.98 3.43 -6.35
C ILE A 354 9.07 3.37 -7.58
N VAL A 355 9.32 4.20 -8.60
CA VAL A 355 8.55 4.21 -9.86
C VAL A 355 8.73 2.89 -10.60
N ALA A 356 9.96 2.35 -10.68
CA ALA A 356 10.22 1.05 -11.29
C ALA A 356 9.44 -0.07 -10.56
N ALA A 357 9.53 -0.15 -9.23
CA ALA A 357 8.79 -1.14 -8.44
C ALA A 357 7.26 -0.99 -8.56
N TRP A 358 6.75 0.25 -8.59
CA TRP A 358 5.32 0.53 -8.82
C TRP A 358 4.88 0.02 -10.20
N LEU A 359 5.69 0.26 -11.25
CA LEU A 359 5.43 -0.21 -12.61
C LEU A 359 5.53 -1.74 -12.74
N LEU A 360 6.44 -2.38 -12.01
CA LEU A 360 6.67 -3.83 -11.99
C LEU A 360 5.67 -4.58 -11.10
N ALA A 361 5.06 -3.93 -10.10
CA ALA A 361 4.03 -4.51 -9.23
C ALA A 361 2.69 -4.73 -9.95
N ARG A 362 2.69 -5.50 -11.05
CA ARG A 362 1.51 -5.92 -11.81
C ARG A 362 1.25 -7.40 -11.53
N PRO A 363 -0.02 -7.87 -11.45
CA PRO A 363 -0.36 -9.26 -11.16
C PRO A 363 0.40 -10.33 -11.95
N MET A 364 0.68 -10.10 -13.24
CA MET A 364 1.45 -11.02 -14.09
C MET A 364 2.92 -11.13 -13.71
N LEU A 365 3.53 -10.05 -13.23
CA LEU A 365 4.94 -9.97 -12.82
C LEU A 365 5.13 -10.38 -11.35
N LEU A 366 4.07 -10.24 -10.53
CA LEU A 366 4.02 -10.74 -9.15
C LEU A 366 3.82 -12.27 -9.09
N ALA A 367 3.19 -12.88 -10.11
CA ALA A 367 2.88 -14.31 -10.11
C ALA A 367 4.10 -15.25 -10.02
N PRO A 368 5.25 -15.01 -10.68
CA PRO A 368 6.48 -15.78 -10.45
C PRO A 368 6.99 -15.70 -9.02
N VAL A 369 7.02 -14.50 -8.42
CA VAL A 369 7.47 -14.30 -7.03
C VAL A 369 6.54 -15.00 -6.04
N ALA A 370 5.23 -14.87 -6.23
CA ALA A 370 4.23 -15.51 -5.39
C ALA A 370 4.29 -17.06 -5.44
N ARG A 371 4.76 -17.65 -6.56
CA ARG A 371 4.97 -19.10 -6.69
C ARG A 371 6.09 -19.65 -5.80
N LEU A 372 7.01 -18.81 -5.31
CA LEU A 372 8.04 -19.23 -4.35
C LEU A 372 7.46 -19.61 -2.97
N LEU A 373 6.28 -19.08 -2.64
CA LEU A 373 5.63 -19.21 -1.33
C LEU A 373 4.31 -20.02 -1.38
N GLY A 374 3.85 -20.44 -2.56
CA GLY A 374 2.55 -21.07 -2.74
C GLY A 374 2.21 -21.34 -4.20
N THR A 375 0.95 -21.69 -4.46
CA THR A 375 0.44 -21.90 -5.82
C THR A 375 -0.32 -20.66 -6.30
N VAL A 376 -0.05 -20.26 -7.55
CA VAL A 376 -0.80 -19.18 -8.24
C VAL A 376 -1.65 -19.79 -9.33
N SER A 377 -2.97 -19.72 -9.19
CA SER A 377 -3.90 -20.01 -10.28
C SER A 377 -4.27 -18.72 -11.01
N SER A 378 -4.55 -18.82 -12.31
CA SER A 378 -5.37 -17.82 -12.99
C SER A 378 -6.77 -17.75 -12.37
N ARG A 379 -7.58 -16.83 -12.88
CA ARG A 379 -9.03 -17.03 -12.90
C ARG A 379 -9.43 -18.22 -13.78
#